data_AF-A0A9N9RTA2-F1
#
_entry.id   AF-A0A9N9RTA2-F1
#
_cell.length_a   1.000
_cell.length_b   1.000
_cell.length_c   1.000
_cell.angle_alpha   90.00
_cell.angle_beta   90.00
_cell.angle_gamma   90.00
#
_symmetry.space_group_name_H-M   'P 1'
#
loop_
_entity.id
_entity.type
_entity.pdbx_description
1 polymer ?
#
loop_
_entity_poly.entity_id
_entity_poly.type
_entity_poly.pdbx_seq_one_letter_code
_entity_poly.pdbx_strand_id
1 'polypeptide(L)'
;MPLMIISIYIILISSLFVFVINNVGTSAYASPCYQKFRERVTQMLSNRSSHLHRSAMTETHTGETALMITVIPTPAVIDGVDTAGMSREQLEAFCIKLRNELEREREERNFFQIERDKLRTFWEITRKQYEDSQAIIRNKEREVELAQEEADLEIKNVMQQMKHLQYENQSRIGEMRAEMMTQLKLAQEDHAIQERELFNDKRELKKICRERDEFNELQIQQIKMKHCEHLSLEREKFQNEIKEMANLHERRLQEYMENSEIRHRMEMSEVEERKNNQIKQLIDAHEKAFGEMKSYYNDITINNLALISSIKEQMEEMRRQTERNEKQMADAHSAAQNKTIVEPVKDIQAETIELRRKLENYQKDKTSMLKLKKRCDALRKQLDNIKFELDAKVLHCEKLKEERDALKQKFEEAVLNVQQRSSLKSAVLERKLSFLEKETEQRESLLGEVLKASNIEPTAMSVRIEKLLSQKNEKIQDLRYELARVSKAYDDLLEIYKSKMIKFGIPIEEFGMMPFHQRKMASSVSRMSH
;
A
#
# COMPACT_ATOMS: atom_id res chain seq x y z
N MET A 1 -1.88 34.02 14.07
CA MET A 1 -2.44 35.39 14.05
C MET A 1 -1.96 36.35 15.15
N PRO A 2 -0.92 36.06 15.98
CA PRO A 2 -0.22 37.13 16.75
C PRO A 2 1.20 37.45 16.22
N LEU A 3 1.79 36.61 15.36
CA LEU A 3 3.14 36.82 14.82
C LEU A 3 3.20 37.76 13.59
N MET A 4 2.07 37.99 12.92
CA MET A 4 1.99 38.91 11.77
C MET A 4 1.97 40.40 12.19
N ILE A 5 1.50 40.72 13.40
CA ILE A 5 1.39 42.11 13.89
C ILE A 5 2.75 42.63 14.39
N ILE A 6 3.61 41.74 14.91
CA ILE A 6 4.96 42.09 15.38
C ILE A 6 5.90 42.37 14.19
N SER A 7 5.73 41.66 13.07
CA SER A 7 6.54 41.86 11.86
C SER A 7 6.25 43.21 11.19
N ILE A 8 4.98 43.64 11.17
CA ILE A 8 4.57 44.94 10.59
C ILE A 8 5.06 46.12 11.46
N TYR A 9 5.11 45.96 12.78
CA TYR A 9 5.64 46.99 13.69
C TYR A 9 7.16 47.18 13.56
N ILE A 10 7.90 46.09 13.36
CA ILE A 10 9.37 46.14 13.16
C ILE A 10 9.73 46.74 11.79
N ILE A 11 8.93 46.48 10.76
CA ILE A 11 9.11 47.07 9.42
C ILE A 11 8.74 48.56 9.41
N LEU A 12 7.71 48.99 10.16
CA LEU A 12 7.36 50.42 10.29
C LEU A 12 8.38 51.22 11.11
N ILE A 13 8.97 50.64 12.16
CA ILE A 13 10.01 51.31 12.97
C ILE A 13 11.34 51.41 12.22
N SER A 14 11.71 50.40 11.42
CA SER A 14 12.92 50.46 10.58
C SER A 14 12.74 51.36 9.35
N SER A 15 11.53 51.47 8.80
CA SER A 15 11.21 52.43 7.73
C SER A 15 11.17 53.89 8.23
N LEU A 16 10.71 54.15 9.46
CA LEU A 16 10.79 55.47 10.08
C LEU A 16 12.24 55.85 10.44
N PHE A 17 13.10 54.89 10.78
CA PHE A 17 14.51 55.15 11.08
C PHE A 17 15.32 55.48 9.82
N VAL A 18 15.00 54.86 8.68
CA VAL A 18 15.62 55.18 7.38
C VAL A 18 15.04 56.48 6.77
N PHE A 19 13.79 56.83 7.05
CA PHE A 19 13.21 58.11 6.62
C PHE A 19 13.66 59.31 7.47
N VAL A 20 13.92 59.13 8.77
CA VAL A 20 14.45 60.19 9.65
C VAL A 20 15.96 60.42 9.43
N ILE A 21 16.72 59.39 9.04
CA ILE A 21 18.15 59.54 8.71
C ILE A 21 18.39 60.08 7.29
N ASN A 22 17.50 59.82 6.33
CA ASN A 22 17.62 60.36 4.96
C ASN A 22 16.95 61.73 4.74
N ASN A 23 16.32 62.35 5.75
CA ASN A 23 15.69 63.68 5.61
C ASN A 23 16.11 64.72 6.67
N VAL A 24 17.25 64.51 7.35
CA VAL A 24 17.88 65.54 8.17
C VAL A 24 19.38 65.56 7.85
N GLY A 25 19.84 66.47 6.98
CA GLY A 25 21.29 66.68 6.88
C GLY A 25 21.92 67.40 5.69
N THR A 26 21.21 68.13 4.83
CA THR A 26 21.84 69.19 4.00
C THR A 26 21.05 70.49 4.07
N SER A 27 20.73 70.89 5.31
CA SER A 27 20.46 72.28 5.66
C SER A 27 21.75 72.98 6.05
N ALA A 28 21.85 74.23 5.65
CA ALA A 28 22.92 75.17 5.92
C ALA A 28 23.08 75.48 7.42
N TYR A 29 23.67 74.60 8.22
CA TYR A 29 24.15 74.95 9.57
C TYR A 29 25.40 74.12 9.93
N ALA A 30 26.56 74.66 9.57
CA ALA A 30 27.83 74.24 10.13
C ALA A 30 27.96 74.78 11.57
N SER A 31 28.57 73.98 12.46
CA SER A 31 28.91 74.35 13.84
C SER A 31 29.64 75.70 13.89
N PRO A 32 29.36 76.59 14.87
CA PRO A 32 30.03 77.89 15.04
C PRO A 32 31.57 77.80 15.16
N CYS A 33 32.12 76.64 15.51
CA CYS A 33 33.57 76.39 15.50
C CYS A 33 34.14 76.07 14.11
N TYR A 34 33.34 75.49 13.20
CA TYR A 34 33.79 75.13 11.85
C TYR A 34 33.66 76.29 10.86
N GLN A 35 32.69 77.20 11.05
CA GLN A 35 32.60 78.47 10.30
C GLN A 35 33.70 79.46 10.70
N LYS A 36 34.01 79.60 12.00
CA LYS A 36 35.14 80.44 12.47
C LYS A 36 36.51 79.92 12.03
N PHE A 37 36.67 78.61 11.83
CA PHE A 37 37.91 78.02 11.32
C PHE A 37 38.04 78.20 9.80
N ARG A 38 36.94 78.00 9.05
CA ARG A 38 36.91 78.22 7.60
C ARG A 38 37.10 79.70 7.23
N GLU A 39 36.52 80.66 7.96
CA GLU A 39 36.75 82.10 7.72
C GLU A 39 38.20 82.53 8.04
N ARG A 40 38.84 81.93 9.06
CA ARG A 40 40.24 82.22 9.41
C ARG A 40 41.25 81.63 8.42
N VAL A 41 40.96 80.44 7.87
CA VAL A 41 41.81 79.79 6.86
C VAL A 41 41.62 80.42 5.47
N THR A 42 40.40 80.89 5.13
CA THR A 42 40.15 81.59 3.86
C THR A 42 40.69 83.04 3.88
N GLN A 43 40.69 83.74 5.04
CA GLN A 43 41.37 85.04 5.18
C GLN A 43 42.90 84.96 5.18
N MET A 44 43.49 83.83 5.58
CA MET A 44 44.94 83.61 5.55
C MET A 44 45.49 83.31 4.15
N LEU A 45 44.68 82.77 3.24
CA LEU A 45 45.12 82.36 1.89
C LEU A 45 44.71 83.35 0.77
N SER A 46 43.91 84.38 1.06
CA SER A 46 43.49 85.40 0.08
C SER A 46 44.30 86.71 0.12
N ASN A 47 45.19 86.92 1.10
CA ASN A 47 45.98 88.14 1.22
C ASN A 47 47.48 87.86 1.08
N ARG A 48 47.92 87.49 -0.13
CA ARG A 48 49.33 87.57 -0.52
C ARG A 48 49.48 87.87 -2.01
N SER A 49 49.01 89.05 -2.42
CA SER A 49 49.61 89.78 -3.52
C SER A 49 49.24 91.26 -3.42
N SER A 50 50.23 92.10 -3.68
CA SER A 50 50.20 93.55 -3.92
C SER A 50 50.20 94.54 -2.73
N HIS A 51 51.36 95.20 -2.63
CA HIS A 51 51.62 96.60 -2.25
C HIS A 51 51.48 97.06 -0.79
N LEU A 52 52.62 97.43 -0.17
CA LEU A 52 53.07 98.81 0.14
C LEU A 52 54.35 98.74 1.02
N HIS A 53 55.50 99.25 0.57
CA HIS A 53 55.99 100.63 0.77
C HIS A 53 56.09 101.08 2.25
N ARG A 54 57.32 101.00 2.81
CA ARG A 54 57.98 101.98 3.71
C ARG A 54 59.44 101.48 3.90
N SER A 55 60.46 102.09 3.30
CA SER A 55 61.02 103.44 3.47
C SER A 55 61.60 103.69 4.88
N ALA A 56 62.93 103.58 4.94
CA ALA A 56 63.90 104.27 5.80
C ALA A 56 65.28 103.70 5.40
N MET A 57 66.03 104.28 4.46
CA MET A 57 66.94 105.44 4.63
C MET A 57 67.79 105.35 5.91
N THR A 58 69.04 104.92 5.73
CA THR A 58 70.29 105.54 6.23
C THR A 58 71.42 104.87 5.43
N GLU A 59 71.88 105.44 4.32
CA GLU A 59 73.05 106.35 4.30
C GLU A 59 74.15 105.93 5.29
N THR A 60 75.23 105.35 4.75
CA THR A 60 76.59 105.76 5.10
C THR A 60 77.39 105.86 3.81
N HIS A 61 77.33 107.03 3.20
CA HIS A 61 78.48 107.58 2.51
C HIS A 61 79.61 107.69 3.54
N THR A 62 80.77 107.08 3.25
CA THR A 62 82.04 107.51 3.85
C THR A 62 82.87 108.08 2.72
N GLY A 63 82.48 109.28 2.29
CA GLY A 63 83.33 110.22 1.60
C GLY A 63 83.43 111.46 2.48
N GLU A 64 84.42 111.48 3.37
CA GLU A 64 84.97 112.69 3.99
C GLU A 64 86.47 112.44 4.12
N THR A 65 87.24 113.03 3.20
CA THR A 65 87.98 114.28 3.41
C THR A 65 89.03 114.18 4.51
N ALA A 66 90.29 114.14 4.07
CA ALA A 66 91.47 114.69 4.72
C ALA A 66 92.68 114.21 3.86
N LEU A 67 93.59 115.00 3.31
CA LEU A 67 94.03 116.37 3.57
C LEU A 67 94.73 116.88 2.30
N MET A 68 94.50 118.14 1.95
CA MET A 68 95.51 118.93 1.24
C MET A 68 96.66 119.14 2.22
N ILE A 69 97.74 118.38 2.07
CA ILE A 69 99.00 118.64 2.76
C ILE A 69 99.68 119.79 2.02
N THR A 70 99.49 121.00 2.55
CA THR A 70 100.42 122.11 2.36
C THR A 70 101.77 121.69 2.95
N VAL A 71 102.79 121.63 2.10
CA VAL A 71 104.19 121.45 2.49
C VAL A 71 104.64 122.70 3.24
N ILE A 72 104.67 122.62 4.58
CA ILE A 72 105.46 123.49 5.47
C ILE A 72 106.49 122.55 6.13
N PRO A 73 107.79 122.84 6.08
CA PRO A 73 108.82 121.93 6.59
C PRO A 73 108.78 121.91 8.12
N THR A 74 108.16 120.88 8.68
CA THR A 74 108.27 120.50 10.09
C THR A 74 109.12 119.23 10.20
N PRO A 75 109.93 119.09 11.28
CA PRO A 75 110.92 118.03 11.42
C PRO A 75 110.28 116.65 11.30
N ALA A 76 111.03 115.68 10.76
CA ALA A 76 110.55 114.34 10.42
C ALA A 76 109.99 113.61 11.66
N VAL A 77 108.66 113.55 11.77
CA VAL A 77 107.93 112.69 12.70
C VAL A 77 107.41 111.50 11.90
N ILE A 78 107.96 110.32 12.15
CA ILE A 78 107.50 109.06 11.56
C ILE A 78 106.80 108.29 12.69
N ASP A 79 105.53 107.91 12.49
CA ASP A 79 104.68 107.20 13.46
C ASP A 79 104.64 107.82 14.87
N GLY A 80 104.40 109.13 14.94
CA GLY A 80 104.22 109.85 16.20
C GLY A 80 105.48 110.10 17.03
N VAL A 81 106.68 109.76 16.53
CA VAL A 81 107.97 109.93 17.21
C VAL A 81 108.88 110.92 16.46
N ASP A 82 109.44 111.92 17.18
CA ASP A 82 110.36 112.94 16.63
C ASP A 82 111.76 112.36 16.39
N THR A 83 112.15 112.24 15.12
CA THR A 83 113.39 111.57 14.70
C THR A 83 114.62 112.49 14.65
N ALA A 84 114.47 113.79 14.94
CA ALA A 84 115.54 114.79 14.80
C ALA A 84 116.64 114.72 15.88
N GLY A 85 116.42 114.01 16.99
CA GLY A 85 117.38 113.83 18.10
C GLY A 85 117.86 112.39 18.32
N MET A 86 117.45 111.45 17.47
CA MET A 86 117.78 110.03 17.61
C MET A 86 119.15 109.71 17.01
N SER A 87 119.97 108.94 17.73
CA SER A 87 121.22 108.40 17.16
C SER A 87 120.90 107.43 16.01
N ARG A 88 121.84 107.21 15.08
CA ARG A 88 121.68 106.29 13.95
C ARG A 88 121.13 104.91 14.38
N GLU A 89 121.59 104.40 15.52
CA GLU A 89 121.16 103.11 16.07
C GLU A 89 119.70 103.13 16.56
N GLN A 90 119.22 104.26 17.09
CA GLN A 90 117.84 104.42 17.53
C GLN A 90 116.86 104.55 16.35
N LEU A 91 117.27 105.21 15.27
CA LEU A 91 116.53 105.27 14.01
C LEU A 91 116.46 103.90 13.31
N GLU A 92 117.56 103.14 13.30
CA GLU A 92 117.58 101.76 12.78
C GLU A 92 116.64 100.86 13.59
N ALA A 93 116.63 100.97 14.93
CA ALA A 93 115.71 100.23 15.78
C ALA A 93 114.23 100.61 15.56
N PHE A 94 113.95 101.90 15.30
CA PHE A 94 112.58 102.37 15.01
C PHE A 94 112.09 101.90 13.64
N CYS A 95 112.94 101.95 12.61
CA CYS A 95 112.66 101.36 11.29
C CYS A 95 112.39 99.85 11.37
N ILE A 96 113.13 99.12 12.22
CA ILE A 96 112.89 97.69 12.46
C ILE A 96 111.52 97.48 13.14
N LYS A 97 111.16 98.29 14.15
CA LYS A 97 109.84 98.20 14.80
C LYS A 97 108.69 98.45 13.81
N LEU A 98 108.75 99.54 13.04
CA LEU A 98 107.73 99.84 12.03
C LEU A 98 107.63 98.78 10.95
N ARG A 99 108.77 98.21 10.54
CA ARG A 99 108.78 97.08 9.61
C ARG A 99 108.10 95.85 10.22
N ASN A 100 108.39 95.54 11.48
CA ASN A 100 107.77 94.43 12.19
C ASN A 100 106.26 94.64 12.38
N GLU A 101 105.81 95.87 12.66
CA GLU A 101 104.39 96.22 12.74
C GLU A 101 103.71 96.13 11.38
N LEU A 102 104.36 96.59 10.30
CA LEU A 102 103.86 96.41 8.94
C LEU A 102 103.78 94.93 8.55
N GLU A 103 104.78 94.13 8.91
CA GLU A 103 104.76 92.67 8.69
C GLU A 103 103.64 92.02 9.49
N ARG A 104 103.42 92.41 10.76
CA ARG A 104 102.30 91.95 11.58
C ARG A 104 100.94 92.33 11.01
N GLU A 105 100.73 93.58 10.58
CA GLU A 105 99.47 94.01 9.96
C GLU A 105 99.23 93.27 8.63
N ARG A 106 100.29 92.95 7.88
CA ARG A 106 100.19 92.11 6.68
C ARG A 106 99.79 90.69 7.02
N GLU A 107 100.37 90.10 8.06
CA GLU A 107 100.01 88.77 8.57
C GLU A 107 98.57 88.74 9.07
N GLU A 108 98.13 89.74 9.83
CA GLU A 108 96.76 89.87 10.32
C GLU A 108 95.76 90.02 9.16
N ARG A 109 96.06 90.88 8.17
CA ARG A 109 95.24 91.01 6.95
C ARG A 109 95.15 89.69 6.18
N ASN A 110 96.29 89.00 6.03
CA ASN A 110 96.34 87.70 5.36
C ASN A 110 95.49 86.66 6.12
N PHE A 111 95.62 86.61 7.45
CA PHE A 111 94.82 85.76 8.32
C PHE A 111 93.32 86.03 8.17
N PHE A 112 92.89 87.29 8.28
CA PHE A 112 91.48 87.66 8.11
C PHE A 112 90.96 87.39 6.69
N GLN A 113 91.81 87.52 5.67
CA GLN A 113 91.44 87.18 4.30
C GLN A 113 91.21 85.68 4.14
N ILE A 114 92.11 84.84 4.68
CA ILE A 114 91.96 83.38 4.68
C ILE A 114 90.72 82.97 5.47
N GLU A 115 90.47 83.53 6.65
CA GLU A 115 89.28 83.23 7.46
C GLU A 115 87.99 83.65 6.76
N ARG A 116 87.97 84.82 6.12
CA ARG A 116 86.82 85.25 5.30
C ARG A 116 86.57 84.29 4.14
N ASP A 117 87.61 83.88 3.44
CA ASP A 117 87.48 82.97 2.30
C ASP A 117 87.06 81.56 2.76
N LYS A 118 87.54 81.08 3.92
CA LYS A 118 87.04 79.85 4.58
C LYS A 118 85.57 79.96 5.00
N LEU A 119 85.16 81.07 5.61
CA LEU A 119 83.77 81.29 5.98
C LEU A 119 82.87 81.33 4.74
N ARG A 120 83.35 81.92 3.64
CA ARG A 120 82.64 81.92 2.36
C ARG A 120 82.49 80.50 1.80
N THR A 121 83.55 79.69 1.78
CA THR A 121 83.44 78.29 1.31
C THR A 121 82.52 77.47 2.20
N PHE A 122 82.59 77.61 3.54
CA PHE A 122 81.64 76.96 4.44
C PHE A 122 80.21 77.41 4.19
N TRP A 123 79.97 78.70 3.97
CA TRP A 123 78.65 79.21 3.64
C TRP A 123 78.15 78.65 2.30
N GLU A 124 78.97 78.63 1.26
CA GLU A 124 78.61 78.07 -0.05
C GLU A 124 78.32 76.56 0.03
N ILE A 125 79.13 75.79 0.77
CA ILE A 125 78.91 74.35 1.00
C ILE A 125 77.62 74.13 1.79
N THR A 126 77.42 74.83 2.90
CA THR A 126 76.24 74.67 3.76
C THR A 126 74.97 75.07 3.01
N ARG A 127 75.04 76.15 2.23
CA ARG A 127 73.95 76.58 1.35
C ARG A 127 73.62 75.52 0.31
N LYS A 128 74.63 74.95 -0.36
CA LYS A 128 74.43 73.88 -1.34
C LYS A 128 73.83 72.63 -0.70
N GLN A 129 74.35 72.20 0.46
CA GLN A 129 73.80 71.07 1.21
C GLN A 129 72.34 71.29 1.63
N TYR A 130 71.99 72.53 2.00
CA TYR A 130 70.62 72.91 2.30
C TYR A 130 69.73 72.86 1.06
N GLU A 131 70.18 73.42 -0.07
CA GLU A 131 69.46 73.38 -1.35
C GLU A 131 69.27 71.92 -1.84
N ASP A 132 70.29 71.07 -1.72
CA ASP A 132 70.25 69.64 -2.04
C ASP A 132 69.26 68.89 -1.13
N SER A 133 69.29 69.17 0.19
CA SER A 133 68.36 68.57 1.16
C SER A 133 66.92 68.98 0.88
N GLN A 134 66.68 70.25 0.55
CA GLN A 134 65.36 70.72 0.13
C GLN A 134 64.89 70.06 -1.17
N ALA A 135 65.79 69.82 -2.13
CA ALA A 135 65.46 69.12 -3.37
C ALA A 135 65.08 67.65 -3.09
N ILE A 136 65.80 66.97 -2.18
CA ILE A 136 65.47 65.62 -1.74
C ILE A 136 64.09 65.59 -1.07
N ILE A 137 63.80 66.52 -0.17
CA ILE A 137 62.49 66.61 0.50
C ILE A 137 61.38 66.78 -0.53
N ARG A 138 61.52 67.70 -1.49
CA ARG A 138 60.53 67.90 -2.56
C ARG A 138 60.32 66.66 -3.42
N ASN A 139 61.39 65.92 -3.73
CA ASN A 139 61.26 64.66 -4.47
C ASN A 139 60.54 63.59 -3.64
N LYS A 140 60.83 63.50 -2.33
CA LYS A 140 60.14 62.57 -1.43
C LYS A 140 58.68 62.93 -1.21
N GLU A 141 58.34 64.20 -1.11
CA GLU A 141 56.94 64.67 -1.08
C GLU A 141 56.20 64.23 -2.35
N ARG A 142 56.80 64.40 -3.54
CA ARG A 142 56.22 63.92 -4.80
C ARG A 142 56.07 62.39 -4.85
N GLU A 143 57.07 61.64 -4.38
CA GLU A 143 56.97 60.17 -4.30
C GLU A 143 55.81 59.74 -3.39
N VAL A 144 55.59 60.43 -2.26
CA VAL A 144 54.47 60.17 -1.36
C VAL A 144 53.13 60.51 -2.03
N GLU A 145 53.04 61.62 -2.74
CA GLU A 145 51.84 62.00 -3.50
C GLU A 145 51.50 60.94 -4.55
N LEU A 146 52.47 60.50 -5.36
CA LEU A 146 52.26 59.46 -6.38
C LEU A 146 51.81 58.12 -5.76
N ALA A 147 52.42 57.72 -4.63
CA ALA A 147 52.02 56.50 -3.94
C ALA A 147 50.60 56.59 -3.35
N GLN A 148 50.19 57.77 -2.88
CA GLN A 148 48.81 58.01 -2.44
C GLN A 148 47.82 57.95 -3.59
N GLU A 149 48.16 58.55 -4.74
CA GLU A 149 47.33 58.48 -5.95
C GLU A 149 47.16 57.02 -6.44
N GLU A 150 48.23 56.23 -6.42
CA GLU A 150 48.19 54.80 -6.76
C GLU A 150 47.31 54.02 -5.79
N ALA A 151 47.47 54.21 -4.48
CA ALA A 151 46.63 53.57 -3.48
C ALA A 151 45.15 53.95 -3.61
N ASP A 152 44.84 55.22 -3.92
CA ASP A 152 43.47 55.69 -4.16
C ASP A 152 42.85 55.04 -5.40
N LEU A 153 43.64 54.82 -6.46
CA LEU A 153 43.20 54.09 -7.65
C LEU A 153 42.96 52.61 -7.35
N GLU A 154 43.83 51.96 -6.58
CA GLU A 154 43.64 50.58 -6.14
C GLU A 154 42.37 50.42 -5.30
N ILE A 155 42.14 51.31 -4.34
CA ILE A 155 40.93 51.29 -3.51
C ILE A 155 39.67 51.44 -4.38
N LYS A 156 39.70 52.34 -5.38
CA LYS A 156 38.57 52.50 -6.31
C LYS A 156 38.34 51.23 -7.14
N ASN A 157 39.40 50.60 -7.64
CA ASN A 157 39.31 49.37 -8.41
C ASN A 157 38.74 48.22 -7.57
N VAL A 158 39.27 48.01 -6.36
CA VAL A 158 38.76 46.98 -5.42
C VAL A 158 37.30 47.24 -5.05
N MET A 159 36.93 48.50 -4.79
CA MET A 159 35.55 48.86 -4.50
C MET A 159 34.61 48.57 -5.69
N GLN A 160 35.03 48.84 -6.92
CA GLN A 160 34.26 48.50 -8.11
C GLN A 160 34.10 46.99 -8.29
N GLN A 161 35.18 46.22 -8.11
CA GLN A 161 35.13 44.75 -8.14
C GLN A 161 34.18 44.19 -7.08
N MET A 162 34.21 44.73 -5.86
CA MET A 162 33.30 44.34 -4.79
C MET A 162 31.84 44.64 -5.15
N LYS A 163 31.55 45.82 -5.72
CA LYS A 163 30.21 46.18 -6.18
C LYS A 163 29.71 45.25 -7.29
N HIS A 164 30.56 44.94 -8.27
CA HIS A 164 30.21 43.99 -9.34
C HIS A 164 29.90 42.61 -8.77
N LEU A 165 30.76 42.09 -7.89
CA LEU A 165 30.58 40.78 -7.28
C LEU A 165 29.30 40.71 -6.42
N GLN A 166 28.98 41.78 -5.69
CA GLN A 166 27.73 41.88 -4.95
C GLN A 166 26.50 41.86 -5.86
N TYR A 167 26.52 42.64 -6.95
CA TYR A 167 25.44 42.66 -7.92
C TYR A 167 25.27 41.30 -8.60
N GLU A 168 26.37 40.67 -9.02
CA GLU A 168 26.36 39.36 -9.65
C GLU A 168 25.81 38.28 -8.71
N ASN A 169 26.27 38.26 -7.45
CA ASN A 169 25.72 37.35 -6.44
C ASN A 169 24.23 37.58 -6.21
N GLN A 170 23.78 38.83 -6.14
CA GLN A 170 22.38 39.15 -5.96
C GLN A 170 21.53 38.74 -7.17
N SER A 171 22.05 38.94 -8.40
CA SER A 171 21.40 38.46 -9.63
C SER A 171 21.29 36.94 -9.65
N ARG A 172 22.40 36.23 -9.38
CA ARG A 172 22.43 34.76 -9.33
C ARG A 172 21.47 34.19 -8.28
N ILE A 173 21.38 34.82 -7.11
CA ILE A 173 20.41 34.43 -6.07
C ILE A 173 18.97 34.65 -6.58
N GLY A 174 18.71 35.75 -7.28
CA GLY A 174 17.42 36.03 -7.90
C GLY A 174 17.03 34.99 -8.95
N GLU A 175 17.95 34.67 -9.86
CA GLU A 175 17.79 33.65 -10.89
C GLU A 175 17.53 32.27 -10.29
N MET A 176 18.36 31.84 -9.34
CA MET A 176 18.18 30.55 -8.65
C MET A 176 16.84 30.47 -7.93
N ARG A 177 16.38 31.55 -7.27
CA ARG A 177 15.05 31.58 -6.64
C ARG A 177 13.93 31.47 -7.67
N ALA A 178 14.06 32.12 -8.83
CA ALA A 178 13.09 32.02 -9.90
C ALA A 178 13.03 30.59 -10.48
N GLU A 179 14.19 29.98 -10.73
CA GLU A 179 14.30 28.59 -11.19
C GLU A 179 13.71 27.58 -10.19
N MET A 180 14.02 27.74 -8.90
CA MET A 180 13.43 26.87 -7.86
C MET A 180 11.90 27.02 -7.80
N MET A 181 11.38 28.24 -7.97
CA MET A 181 9.94 28.50 -7.97
C MET A 181 9.25 27.89 -9.21
N THR A 182 9.88 27.94 -10.38
CA THR A 182 9.33 27.30 -11.59
C THR A 182 9.38 25.78 -11.49
N GLN A 183 10.48 25.20 -11.00
CA GLN A 183 10.59 23.76 -10.74
C GLN A 183 9.54 23.28 -9.74
N LEU A 184 9.32 24.02 -8.65
CA LEU A 184 8.29 23.69 -7.66
C LEU A 184 6.88 23.70 -8.28
N LYS A 185 6.57 24.69 -9.13
CA LYS A 185 5.28 24.75 -9.82
C LYS A 185 5.09 23.60 -10.79
N LEU A 186 6.11 23.26 -11.58
CA LEU A 186 6.06 22.12 -12.50
C LEU A 186 5.82 20.82 -11.74
N ALA A 187 6.54 20.58 -10.64
CA ALA A 187 6.32 19.41 -9.79
C ALA A 187 4.90 19.37 -9.20
N GLN A 188 4.35 20.52 -8.78
CA GLN A 188 2.96 20.61 -8.30
C GLN A 188 1.94 20.30 -9.41
N GLU A 189 2.15 20.82 -10.61
CA GLU A 189 1.30 20.57 -11.78
C GLU A 189 1.34 19.08 -12.18
N ASP A 190 2.54 18.48 -12.24
CA ASP A 190 2.72 17.05 -12.52
C ASP A 190 2.02 16.17 -11.48
N HIS A 191 2.18 16.49 -10.19
CA HIS A 191 1.46 15.79 -9.13
C HIS A 191 -0.06 15.92 -9.26
N ALA A 192 -0.57 17.10 -9.61
CA ALA A 192 -2.00 17.31 -9.83
C ALA A 192 -2.53 16.53 -11.04
N ILE A 193 -1.73 16.34 -12.09
CA ILE A 193 -2.07 15.51 -13.25
C ILE A 193 -2.13 14.04 -12.83
N GLN A 194 -1.10 13.53 -12.16
CA GLN A 194 -1.05 12.16 -11.64
C GLN A 194 -2.23 11.85 -10.71
N GLU A 195 -2.59 12.79 -9.83
CA GLU A 195 -3.74 12.63 -8.94
C GLU A 195 -5.05 12.48 -9.75
N ARG A 196 -5.26 13.31 -10.77
CA ARG A 196 -6.44 13.21 -11.65
C ARG A 196 -6.47 11.88 -12.42
N GLU A 197 -5.33 11.42 -12.93
CA GLU A 197 -5.21 10.12 -13.60
C GLU A 197 -5.60 8.98 -12.65
N LEU A 198 -5.05 8.97 -11.43
CA LEU A 198 -5.41 7.98 -10.41
C LEU A 198 -6.90 8.02 -10.03
N PHE A 199 -7.52 9.21 -10.00
CA PHE A 199 -8.96 9.33 -9.79
C PHE A 199 -9.78 8.75 -10.95
N ASN A 200 -9.34 8.97 -12.19
CA ASN A 200 -9.98 8.40 -13.38
C ASN A 200 -9.84 6.87 -13.40
N ASP A 201 -8.63 6.35 -13.16
CA ASP A 201 -8.37 4.91 -13.07
C ASP A 201 -9.22 4.25 -11.98
N LYS A 202 -9.32 4.88 -10.80
CA LYS A 202 -10.19 4.41 -9.72
C LYS A 202 -11.65 4.36 -10.13
N ARG A 203 -12.13 5.34 -10.89
CA ARG A 203 -13.52 5.38 -11.39
C ARG A 203 -13.77 4.30 -12.43
N GLU A 204 -12.81 4.07 -13.32
CA GLU A 204 -12.88 3.05 -14.36
C GLU A 204 -12.81 1.64 -13.78
N LEU A 205 -11.89 1.37 -12.85
CA LEU A 205 -11.83 0.11 -12.11
C LEU A 205 -13.14 -0.18 -11.36
N LYS A 206 -13.75 0.82 -10.72
CA LYS A 206 -15.08 0.66 -10.09
C LYS A 206 -16.19 0.37 -11.10
N LYS A 207 -16.08 0.82 -12.34
CA LYS A 207 -17.03 0.50 -13.40
C LYS A 207 -16.85 -0.95 -13.84
N ILE A 208 -15.61 -1.37 -14.10
CA ILE A 208 -15.26 -2.74 -14.49
C ILE A 208 -15.67 -3.75 -13.41
N CYS A 209 -15.45 -3.44 -12.12
CA CYS A 209 -15.91 -4.31 -11.04
C CYS A 209 -17.43 -4.50 -11.06
N ARG A 210 -18.20 -3.41 -11.24
CA ARG A 210 -19.67 -3.49 -11.32
C ARG A 210 -20.13 -4.29 -12.53
N GLU A 211 -19.56 -4.04 -13.70
CA GLU A 211 -19.86 -4.80 -14.93
C GLU A 211 -19.54 -6.29 -14.76
N ARG A 212 -18.45 -6.62 -14.06
CA ARG A 212 -18.08 -8.01 -13.74
C ARG A 212 -19.05 -8.66 -12.75
N ASP A 213 -19.49 -7.93 -11.73
CA ASP A 213 -20.45 -8.43 -10.75
C ASP A 213 -21.80 -8.71 -11.40
N GLU A 214 -22.31 -7.78 -12.23
CA GLU A 214 -23.52 -7.95 -13.02
C GLU A 214 -23.42 -9.16 -13.96
N PHE A 215 -22.28 -9.33 -14.65
CA PHE A 215 -22.03 -10.47 -15.51
C PHE A 215 -22.02 -11.80 -14.73
N ASN A 216 -21.39 -11.84 -13.55
CA ASN A 216 -21.38 -13.01 -12.69
C ASN A 216 -22.80 -13.37 -12.20
N GLU A 217 -23.60 -12.37 -11.83
CA GLU A 217 -25.00 -12.58 -11.45
C GLU A 217 -25.82 -13.17 -12.61
N LEU A 218 -25.65 -12.67 -13.83
CA LEU A 218 -26.30 -13.23 -15.02
C LEU A 218 -25.87 -14.68 -15.27
N GLN A 219 -24.59 -15.03 -15.09
CA GLN A 219 -24.14 -16.42 -15.21
C GLN A 219 -24.77 -17.32 -14.15
N ILE A 220 -24.84 -16.86 -12.89
CA ILE A 220 -25.49 -17.61 -11.81
C ILE A 220 -26.98 -17.82 -12.13
N GLN A 221 -27.67 -16.79 -12.62
CA GLN A 221 -29.07 -16.90 -13.04
C GLN A 221 -29.23 -17.90 -14.18
N GLN A 222 -28.36 -17.88 -15.18
CA GLN A 222 -28.39 -18.83 -16.30
C GLN A 222 -28.17 -20.28 -15.83
N ILE A 223 -27.23 -20.52 -14.91
CA ILE A 223 -27.01 -21.84 -14.32
C ILE A 223 -28.24 -22.30 -13.54
N LYS A 224 -28.86 -21.42 -12.75
CA LYS A 224 -30.09 -21.73 -12.02
C LYS A 224 -31.24 -22.08 -12.96
N MET A 225 -31.43 -21.34 -14.05
CA MET A 225 -32.45 -21.62 -15.06
C MET A 225 -32.25 -23.00 -15.69
N LYS A 226 -31.03 -23.31 -16.14
CA LYS A 226 -30.70 -24.64 -16.68
C LYS A 226 -30.94 -25.75 -15.66
N HIS A 227 -30.59 -25.53 -14.39
CA HIS A 227 -30.84 -26.51 -13.34
C HIS A 227 -32.34 -26.72 -13.08
N CYS A 228 -33.14 -25.66 -13.07
CA CYS A 228 -34.60 -25.74 -12.98
C CYS A 228 -35.21 -26.52 -14.15
N GLU A 229 -34.73 -26.27 -15.38
CA GLU A 229 -35.15 -27.03 -16.57
C GLU A 229 -34.84 -28.52 -16.42
N HIS A 230 -33.62 -28.88 -16.02
CA HIS A 230 -33.25 -30.28 -15.77
C HIS A 230 -34.10 -30.93 -14.68
N LEU A 231 -34.34 -30.22 -13.57
CA LEU A 231 -35.23 -30.72 -12.50
C LEU A 231 -36.67 -30.92 -13.00
N SER A 232 -37.17 -30.04 -13.86
CA SER A 232 -38.50 -30.17 -14.45
C SER A 232 -38.59 -31.40 -15.35
N LEU A 233 -37.59 -31.62 -16.21
CA LEU A 233 -37.53 -32.78 -17.09
C LEU A 233 -37.46 -34.10 -16.30
N GLU A 234 -36.64 -34.16 -15.25
CA GLU A 234 -36.58 -35.36 -14.39
C GLU A 234 -37.90 -35.60 -13.64
N ARG A 235 -38.55 -34.54 -13.13
CA ARG A 235 -39.89 -34.66 -12.53
C ARG A 235 -40.91 -35.20 -13.53
N GLU A 236 -40.90 -34.71 -14.75
CA GLU A 236 -41.80 -35.17 -15.81
C GLU A 236 -41.57 -36.65 -16.14
N LYS A 237 -40.31 -37.09 -16.26
CA LYS A 237 -39.97 -38.50 -16.46
C LYS A 237 -40.54 -39.38 -15.35
N PHE A 238 -40.29 -39.04 -14.08
CA PHE A 238 -40.81 -39.81 -12.95
C PHE A 238 -42.35 -39.80 -12.90
N GLN A 239 -42.99 -38.69 -13.23
CA GLN A 239 -44.45 -38.65 -13.33
C GLN A 239 -44.99 -39.58 -14.41
N ASN A 240 -44.32 -39.64 -15.57
CA ASN A 240 -44.71 -40.54 -16.65
C ASN A 240 -44.48 -42.01 -16.27
N GLU A 241 -43.33 -42.34 -15.66
CA GLU A 241 -43.07 -43.70 -15.15
C GLU A 241 -44.11 -44.15 -14.12
N ILE A 242 -44.50 -43.26 -13.19
CA ILE A 242 -45.55 -43.56 -12.20
C ILE A 242 -46.89 -43.81 -12.89
N LYS A 243 -47.26 -42.99 -13.89
CA LYS A 243 -48.50 -43.18 -14.66
C LYS A 243 -48.49 -44.49 -15.43
N GLU A 244 -47.39 -44.82 -16.10
CA GLU A 244 -47.24 -46.08 -16.84
C GLU A 244 -47.35 -47.30 -15.91
N MET A 245 -46.71 -47.25 -14.75
CA MET A 245 -46.80 -48.31 -13.74
C MET A 245 -48.22 -48.45 -13.17
N ALA A 246 -48.89 -47.34 -12.87
CA ALA A 246 -50.28 -47.36 -12.43
C ALA A 246 -51.19 -48.00 -13.50
N ASN A 247 -51.08 -47.57 -14.75
CA ASN A 247 -51.84 -48.11 -15.88
C ASN A 247 -51.54 -49.60 -16.12
N LEU A 248 -50.31 -50.05 -15.91
CA LEU A 248 -49.95 -51.47 -16.01
C LEU A 248 -50.64 -52.30 -14.92
N HIS A 249 -50.62 -51.82 -13.67
CA HIS A 249 -51.26 -52.51 -12.56
C HIS A 249 -52.78 -52.51 -12.65
N GLU A 250 -53.38 -51.42 -13.12
CA GLU A 250 -54.81 -51.34 -13.37
C GLU A 250 -55.27 -52.30 -14.47
N ARG A 251 -54.51 -52.38 -15.59
CA ARG A 251 -54.77 -53.38 -16.64
C ARG A 251 -54.68 -54.81 -16.12
N ARG A 252 -53.64 -55.14 -15.35
CA ARG A 252 -53.51 -56.49 -14.75
C ARG A 252 -54.68 -56.80 -13.82
N LEU A 253 -55.14 -55.83 -13.04
CA LEU A 253 -56.29 -56.02 -12.15
C LEU A 253 -57.57 -56.31 -12.95
N GLN A 254 -57.80 -55.56 -14.03
CA GLN A 254 -58.93 -55.81 -14.94
C GLN A 254 -58.86 -57.20 -15.56
N GLU A 255 -57.70 -57.61 -16.09
CA GLU A 255 -57.49 -58.96 -16.63
C GLU A 255 -57.77 -60.05 -15.57
N TYR A 256 -57.34 -59.86 -14.32
CA TYR A 256 -57.64 -60.80 -13.24
C TYR A 256 -59.14 -60.87 -12.93
N MET A 257 -59.83 -59.73 -12.91
CA MET A 257 -61.28 -59.68 -12.71
C MET A 257 -62.02 -60.41 -13.83
N GLU A 258 -61.72 -60.09 -15.09
CA GLU A 258 -62.34 -60.73 -16.26
C GLU A 258 -62.11 -62.25 -16.26
N ASN A 259 -60.87 -62.69 -15.99
CA ASN A 259 -60.55 -64.11 -15.90
C ASN A 259 -61.33 -64.81 -14.77
N SER A 260 -61.49 -64.15 -13.62
CA SER A 260 -62.27 -64.69 -12.50
C SER A 260 -63.76 -64.77 -12.86
N GLU A 261 -64.31 -63.76 -13.53
CA GLU A 261 -65.70 -63.76 -13.99
C GLU A 261 -65.96 -64.84 -15.05
N ILE A 262 -65.04 -65.03 -16.00
CA ILE A 262 -65.12 -66.12 -16.98
C ILE A 262 -65.11 -67.47 -16.27
N ARG A 263 -64.19 -67.68 -15.33
CA ARG A 263 -64.12 -68.93 -14.54
C ARG A 263 -65.42 -69.17 -13.78
N HIS A 264 -65.94 -68.15 -13.11
CA HIS A 264 -67.19 -68.27 -12.37
C HIS A 264 -68.39 -68.59 -13.28
N ARG A 265 -68.49 -67.93 -14.45
CA ARG A 265 -69.51 -68.24 -15.46
C ARG A 265 -69.40 -69.67 -15.98
N MET A 266 -68.18 -70.15 -16.23
CA MET A 266 -67.92 -71.52 -16.65
C MET A 266 -68.37 -72.52 -15.58
N GLU A 267 -67.97 -72.32 -14.32
CA GLU A 267 -68.39 -73.16 -13.19
C GLU A 267 -69.92 -73.19 -13.03
N MET A 268 -70.61 -72.04 -13.23
CA MET A 268 -72.07 -72.00 -13.22
C MET A 268 -72.70 -72.77 -14.38
N SER A 269 -72.18 -72.59 -15.60
CA SER A 269 -72.65 -73.36 -16.75
C SER A 269 -72.47 -74.87 -16.56
N GLU A 270 -71.35 -75.31 -15.98
CA GLU A 270 -71.12 -76.73 -15.67
C GLU A 270 -72.09 -77.26 -14.61
N VAL A 271 -72.42 -76.46 -13.59
CA VAL A 271 -73.43 -76.81 -12.58
C VAL A 271 -74.81 -76.91 -13.23
N GLU A 272 -75.18 -75.93 -14.05
CA GLU A 272 -76.46 -75.92 -14.77
C GLU A 272 -76.58 -77.13 -15.69
N GLU A 273 -75.55 -77.47 -16.47
CA GLU A 273 -75.56 -78.64 -17.34
C GLU A 273 -75.70 -79.94 -16.52
N ARG A 274 -74.94 -80.08 -15.42
CA ARG A 274 -75.10 -81.23 -14.51
C ARG A 274 -76.52 -81.33 -13.94
N LYS A 275 -77.14 -80.20 -13.58
CA LYS A 275 -78.51 -80.17 -13.06
C LYS A 275 -79.54 -80.48 -14.13
N ASN A 276 -79.39 -79.95 -15.34
CA ASN A 276 -80.24 -80.26 -16.49
C ASN A 276 -80.15 -81.74 -16.86
N ASN A 277 -78.95 -82.33 -16.82
CA ASN A 277 -78.77 -83.76 -17.03
C ASN A 277 -79.46 -84.59 -15.94
N GLN A 278 -79.38 -84.18 -14.67
CA GLN A 278 -80.14 -84.82 -13.58
C GLN A 278 -81.65 -84.72 -13.77
N ILE A 279 -82.16 -83.53 -14.17
CA ILE A 279 -83.58 -83.32 -14.49
C ILE A 279 -84.01 -84.23 -15.63
N LYS A 280 -83.21 -84.31 -16.71
CA LYS A 280 -83.50 -85.18 -17.85
C LYS A 280 -83.54 -86.65 -17.45
N GLN A 281 -82.55 -87.13 -16.69
CA GLN A 281 -82.56 -88.50 -16.17
C GLN A 281 -83.78 -88.79 -15.29
N LEU A 282 -84.20 -87.81 -14.49
CA LEU A 282 -85.39 -87.93 -13.64
C LEU A 282 -86.67 -88.00 -14.49
N ILE A 283 -86.78 -87.18 -15.54
CA ILE A 283 -87.89 -87.23 -16.51
C ILE A 283 -87.93 -88.60 -17.19
N ASP A 284 -86.79 -89.07 -17.74
CA ASP A 284 -86.70 -90.36 -18.42
C ASP A 284 -87.08 -91.52 -17.48
N ALA A 285 -86.63 -91.46 -16.21
CA ALA A 285 -86.98 -92.44 -15.19
C ALA A 285 -88.48 -92.39 -14.84
N HIS A 286 -89.07 -91.20 -14.71
CA HIS A 286 -90.50 -91.04 -14.49
C HIS A 286 -91.32 -91.52 -15.68
N GLU A 287 -90.91 -91.22 -16.92
CA GLU A 287 -91.60 -91.67 -18.13
C GLU A 287 -91.53 -93.20 -18.27
N LYS A 288 -90.38 -93.79 -17.94
CA LYS A 288 -90.22 -95.25 -17.86
C LYS A 288 -91.13 -95.86 -16.79
N ALA A 289 -91.10 -95.35 -15.56
CA ALA A 289 -91.96 -95.84 -14.48
C ALA A 289 -93.45 -95.67 -14.79
N PHE A 290 -93.84 -94.56 -15.44
CA PHE A 290 -95.19 -94.33 -15.91
C PHE A 290 -95.58 -95.32 -17.02
N GLY A 291 -94.66 -95.60 -17.95
CA GLY A 291 -94.84 -96.61 -18.99
C GLY A 291 -94.99 -98.03 -18.42
N GLU A 292 -94.16 -98.40 -17.44
CA GLU A 292 -94.24 -99.66 -16.69
C GLU A 292 -95.56 -99.76 -15.92
N MET A 293 -95.99 -98.69 -15.25
CA MET A 293 -97.27 -98.62 -14.55
C MET A 293 -98.44 -98.77 -15.53
N LYS A 294 -98.39 -98.09 -16.68
CA LYS A 294 -99.39 -98.22 -17.73
C LYS A 294 -99.42 -99.64 -18.31
N SER A 295 -98.27 -100.28 -18.53
CA SER A 295 -98.18 -101.67 -18.94
C SER A 295 -98.79 -102.58 -17.88
N TYR A 296 -98.43 -102.41 -16.61
CA TYR A 296 -98.98 -103.18 -15.49
C TYR A 296 -100.51 -103.07 -15.40
N TYR A 297 -101.07 -101.86 -15.50
CA TYR A 297 -102.52 -101.70 -15.53
C TYR A 297 -103.15 -102.23 -16.80
N ASN A 298 -102.48 -102.13 -17.95
CA ASN A 298 -102.97 -102.70 -19.21
C ASN A 298 -102.96 -104.24 -19.14
N ASP A 299 -101.93 -104.84 -18.56
CA ASP A 299 -101.82 -106.28 -18.32
C ASP A 299 -102.87 -106.73 -17.32
N ILE A 300 -103.09 -106.00 -16.23
CA ILE A 300 -104.23 -106.23 -15.33
C ILE A 300 -105.54 -106.08 -16.09
N THR A 301 -105.69 -105.13 -17.01
CA THR A 301 -106.93 -104.93 -17.77
C THR A 301 -107.15 -106.08 -18.73
N ILE A 302 -106.11 -106.55 -19.43
CA ILE A 302 -106.16 -107.72 -20.31
C ILE A 302 -106.44 -108.98 -19.50
N ASN A 303 -105.77 -109.16 -18.37
CA ASN A 303 -105.95 -110.31 -17.49
C ASN A 303 -107.31 -110.27 -16.80
N ASN A 304 -107.81 -109.08 -16.44
CA ASN A 304 -109.17 -108.88 -15.96
C ASN A 304 -110.19 -109.08 -17.08
N LEU A 305 -109.91 -108.73 -18.33
CA LEU A 305 -110.79 -109.02 -19.47
C LEU A 305 -110.80 -110.52 -19.78
N ALA A 306 -109.66 -111.20 -19.68
CA ALA A 306 -109.54 -112.65 -19.82
C ALA A 306 -110.24 -113.37 -18.66
N LEU A 307 -110.07 -112.88 -17.43
CA LEU A 307 -110.78 -113.32 -16.25
C LEU A 307 -112.26 -112.99 -16.35
N ILE A 308 -112.67 -111.84 -16.88
CA ILE A 308 -114.08 -111.50 -17.12
C ILE A 308 -114.65 -112.41 -18.21
N SER A 309 -113.91 -112.76 -19.25
CA SER A 309 -114.36 -113.76 -20.24
C SER A 309 -114.48 -115.14 -19.62
N SER A 310 -113.50 -115.58 -18.84
CA SER A 310 -113.53 -116.84 -18.08
C SER A 310 -114.65 -116.87 -17.05
N ILE A 311 -114.86 -115.76 -16.33
CA ILE A 311 -115.96 -115.58 -15.36
C ILE A 311 -117.28 -115.40 -16.10
N LYS A 312 -117.34 -114.90 -17.35
CA LYS A 312 -118.56 -114.87 -18.17
C LYS A 312 -118.94 -116.27 -18.63
N GLU A 313 -117.98 -117.07 -19.03
CA GLU A 313 -118.15 -118.49 -19.35
C GLU A 313 -118.57 -119.28 -18.09
N GLN A 314 -117.93 -119.01 -16.95
CA GLN A 314 -118.35 -119.53 -15.65
C GLN A 314 -119.63 -118.87 -15.12
N MET A 315 -120.05 -117.69 -15.59
CA MET A 315 -121.33 -117.02 -15.25
C MET A 315 -122.46 -117.51 -16.14
N GLU A 316 -122.21 -118.11 -17.29
CA GLU A 316 -123.22 -118.89 -18.03
C GLU A 316 -123.48 -120.23 -17.32
N GLU A 317 -122.45 -120.83 -16.73
CA GLU A 317 -122.55 -122.01 -15.85
C GLU A 317 -123.10 -121.66 -14.45
N MET A 318 -122.68 -120.53 -13.86
CA MET A 318 -123.13 -120.03 -12.55
C MET A 318 -124.39 -119.16 -12.62
N ARG A 319 -124.88 -118.69 -13.78
CA ARG A 319 -126.24 -118.12 -13.91
C ARG A 319 -127.30 -119.15 -13.54
N ARG A 320 -126.99 -120.43 -13.72
CA ARG A 320 -127.80 -121.55 -13.23
C ARG A 320 -127.71 -121.75 -11.70
N GLN A 321 -126.71 -121.18 -11.04
CA GLN A 321 -126.36 -121.48 -9.64
C GLN A 321 -126.36 -120.25 -8.70
N THR A 322 -126.37 -119.02 -9.21
CA THR A 322 -126.35 -117.77 -8.45
C THR A 322 -127.54 -116.86 -8.80
N GLU A 323 -128.72 -117.47 -8.97
CA GLU A 323 -130.00 -116.87 -8.57
C GLU A 323 -130.21 -117.04 -7.04
N ARG A 324 -129.26 -117.70 -6.35
CA ARG A 324 -129.39 -118.11 -4.95
C ARG A 324 -128.73 -117.26 -3.90
N ASN A 325 -127.70 -116.45 -4.18
CA ASN A 325 -127.05 -115.70 -3.11
C ASN A 325 -126.67 -114.31 -3.58
N GLU A 326 -127.72 -113.50 -3.56
CA GLU A 326 -127.69 -112.05 -3.43
C GLU A 326 -126.62 -111.55 -2.45
N LYS A 327 -125.88 -110.56 -2.97
CA LYS A 327 -125.69 -109.21 -2.43
C LYS A 327 -124.98 -109.01 -1.08
N GLN A 328 -124.02 -108.09 -1.20
CA GLN A 328 -123.72 -106.96 -0.31
C GLN A 328 -122.76 -107.27 0.85
N MET A 329 -121.70 -106.52 1.14
CA MET A 329 -121.08 -105.26 0.67
C MET A 329 -119.63 -105.35 1.19
N ALA A 330 -118.59 -104.98 0.44
CA ALA A 330 -118.19 -103.63 0.07
C ALA A 330 -117.77 -102.73 1.25
N ASP A 331 -116.56 -102.15 1.09
CA ASP A 331 -116.15 -100.80 1.50
C ASP A 331 -115.61 -100.60 2.93
N ALA A 332 -114.65 -99.72 3.25
CA ALA A 332 -113.89 -98.70 2.50
C ALA A 332 -112.79 -98.04 3.41
N HIS A 333 -111.69 -97.59 2.78
CA HIS A 333 -111.06 -96.25 2.88
C HIS A 333 -110.78 -95.52 4.22
N SER A 334 -109.54 -95.06 4.38
CA SER A 334 -109.13 -93.63 4.33
C SER A 334 -108.11 -93.18 5.38
N ALA A 335 -107.34 -92.18 4.97
CA ALA A 335 -106.15 -91.63 5.58
C ALA A 335 -106.44 -90.39 6.45
N ALA A 336 -105.55 -90.10 7.41
CA ALA A 336 -104.95 -88.78 7.65
C ALA A 336 -104.19 -88.77 8.99
N GLN A 337 -102.88 -88.45 9.00
CA GLN A 337 -102.20 -87.68 10.07
C GLN A 337 -100.85 -87.13 9.58
N ASN A 338 -100.62 -85.82 9.72
CA ASN A 338 -99.33 -85.21 10.09
C ASN A 338 -99.45 -83.69 10.23
N LYS A 339 -99.49 -83.19 11.48
CA LYS A 339 -99.38 -81.75 11.78
C LYS A 339 -99.00 -81.49 13.26
N THR A 340 -97.76 -81.81 13.66
CA THR A 340 -97.23 -81.41 15.00
C THR A 340 -95.68 -81.53 15.16
N ILE A 341 -94.83 -80.90 14.33
CA ILE A 341 -93.34 -80.83 14.57
C ILE A 341 -92.68 -79.48 14.14
N VAL A 342 -93.41 -78.49 13.62
CA VAL A 342 -92.78 -77.35 12.90
C VAL A 342 -92.35 -76.17 13.80
N GLU A 343 -92.92 -76.02 15.00
CA GLU A 343 -92.64 -74.86 15.88
C GLU A 343 -91.34 -74.95 16.70
N PRO A 344 -90.95 -76.08 17.33
CA PRO A 344 -89.75 -76.12 18.18
C PRO A 344 -88.40 -76.06 17.43
N VAL A 345 -88.40 -76.19 16.09
CA VAL A 345 -87.17 -76.15 15.27
C VAL A 345 -86.72 -74.71 14.93
N LYS A 346 -87.63 -73.73 14.98
CA LYS A 346 -87.33 -72.35 14.58
C LYS A 346 -86.59 -71.55 15.66
N ASP A 347 -86.90 -71.78 16.93
CA ASP A 347 -86.31 -71.01 18.04
C ASP A 347 -84.84 -71.37 18.29
N ILE A 348 -84.48 -72.66 18.15
CA ILE A 348 -83.09 -73.13 18.26
C ILE A 348 -82.23 -72.63 17.08
N GLN A 349 -82.82 -72.45 15.90
CA GLN A 349 -82.13 -71.88 14.73
C GLN A 349 -81.78 -70.40 14.93
N ALA A 350 -82.66 -69.61 15.56
CA ALA A 350 -82.42 -68.19 15.82
C ALA A 350 -81.25 -67.95 16.80
N GLU A 351 -81.18 -68.72 17.88
CA GLU A 351 -80.10 -68.62 18.88
C GLU A 351 -78.74 -69.04 18.29
N THR A 352 -78.73 -70.03 17.40
CA THR A 352 -77.52 -70.49 16.71
C THR A 352 -76.95 -69.41 15.77
N ILE A 353 -77.79 -68.59 15.17
CA ILE A 353 -77.37 -67.48 14.27
C ILE A 353 -76.75 -66.33 15.09
N GLU A 354 -77.32 -65.99 16.24
CA GLU A 354 -76.82 -64.92 17.10
C GLU A 354 -75.44 -65.23 17.68
N LEU A 355 -75.22 -66.47 18.13
CA LEU A 355 -73.92 -66.91 18.66
C LEU A 355 -72.84 -66.94 17.55
N ARG A 356 -73.19 -67.33 16.32
CA ARG A 356 -72.28 -67.26 15.17
C ARG A 356 -71.86 -65.83 14.85
N ARG A 357 -72.77 -64.87 14.92
CA ARG A 357 -72.47 -63.44 14.70
C ARG A 357 -71.52 -62.89 15.76
N LYS A 358 -71.72 -63.23 17.05
CA LYS A 358 -70.82 -62.82 18.14
C LYS A 358 -69.41 -63.41 17.98
N LEU A 359 -69.32 -64.68 17.55
CA LEU A 359 -68.05 -65.34 17.25
C LEU A 359 -67.30 -64.66 16.09
N GLU A 360 -68.00 -64.29 15.02
CA GLU A 360 -67.41 -63.61 13.86
C GLU A 360 -66.86 -62.23 14.23
N ASN A 361 -67.59 -61.46 15.04
CA ASN A 361 -67.13 -60.18 15.54
C ASN A 361 -65.87 -60.31 16.41
N TYR A 362 -65.85 -61.29 17.33
CA TYR A 362 -64.67 -61.56 18.15
C TYR A 362 -63.44 -61.97 17.31
N GLN A 363 -63.65 -62.75 16.24
CA GLN A 363 -62.59 -63.09 15.29
C GLN A 363 -62.06 -61.86 14.55
N LYS A 364 -62.93 -60.96 14.10
CA LYS A 364 -62.53 -59.67 13.48
C LYS A 364 -61.68 -58.84 14.44
N ASP A 365 -62.12 -58.68 15.69
CA ASP A 365 -61.39 -57.92 16.71
C ASP A 365 -60.04 -58.54 17.06
N LYS A 366 -59.96 -59.88 17.11
CA LYS A 366 -58.69 -60.58 17.30
C LYS A 366 -57.70 -60.30 16.17
N THR A 367 -58.17 -60.30 14.93
CA THR A 367 -57.30 -60.00 13.77
C THR A 367 -56.87 -58.53 13.71
N SER A 368 -57.75 -57.59 14.07
CA SER A 368 -57.41 -56.16 14.11
C SER A 368 -56.41 -55.85 15.23
N MET A 369 -56.58 -56.47 16.40
CA MET A 369 -55.63 -56.36 17.51
C MET A 369 -54.24 -56.89 17.13
N LEU A 370 -54.15 -58.02 16.42
CA LEU A 370 -52.88 -58.56 15.94
C LEU A 370 -52.20 -57.62 14.93
N LYS A 371 -52.95 -56.99 14.03
CA LYS A 371 -52.43 -55.99 13.08
C LYS A 371 -51.90 -54.75 13.81
N LEU A 372 -52.64 -54.24 14.79
CA LEU A 372 -52.22 -53.11 15.63
C LEU A 372 -50.95 -53.44 16.42
N LYS A 373 -50.86 -54.63 17.02
CA LYS A 373 -49.68 -55.07 17.76
C LYS A 373 -48.43 -55.09 16.86
N LYS A 374 -48.54 -55.68 15.65
CA LYS A 374 -47.45 -55.67 14.67
C LYS A 374 -47.03 -54.25 14.27
N ARG A 375 -48.00 -53.34 14.09
CA ARG A 375 -47.72 -51.93 13.78
C ARG A 375 -47.03 -51.22 14.93
N CYS A 376 -47.45 -51.44 16.17
CA CYS A 376 -46.78 -50.91 17.35
C CYS A 376 -45.33 -51.41 17.47
N ASP A 377 -45.09 -52.70 17.22
CA ASP A 377 -43.74 -53.27 17.26
C ASP A 377 -42.85 -52.67 16.15
N ALA A 378 -43.39 -52.44 14.96
CA ALA A 378 -42.67 -51.77 13.86
C ALA A 378 -42.34 -50.31 14.21
N LEU A 379 -43.30 -49.57 14.76
CA LEU A 379 -43.09 -48.18 15.19
C LEU A 379 -42.08 -48.06 16.34
N ARG A 380 -42.06 -49.01 17.28
CA ARG A 380 -41.03 -49.07 18.33
C ARG A 380 -39.63 -49.24 17.75
N LYS A 381 -39.45 -50.18 16.81
CA LYS A 381 -38.17 -50.36 16.11
C LYS A 381 -37.71 -49.12 15.36
N GLN A 382 -38.64 -48.42 14.69
CA GLN A 382 -38.32 -47.16 14.01
C GLN A 382 -37.90 -46.07 15.01
N LEU A 383 -38.59 -45.97 16.13
CA LEU A 383 -38.26 -45.01 17.19
C LEU A 383 -36.89 -45.29 17.81
N ASP A 384 -36.55 -46.57 18.04
CA ASP A 384 -35.24 -46.96 18.57
C ASP A 384 -34.12 -46.67 17.54
N ASN A 385 -34.36 -46.93 16.24
CA ASN A 385 -33.41 -46.58 15.19
C ASN A 385 -33.17 -45.06 15.11
N ILE A 386 -34.24 -44.25 15.14
CA ILE A 386 -34.14 -42.79 15.09
C ILE A 386 -33.39 -42.26 16.31
N LYS A 387 -33.62 -42.83 17.50
CA LYS A 387 -32.85 -42.46 18.71
C LYS A 387 -31.36 -42.74 18.53
N PHE A 388 -31.01 -43.92 18.02
CA PHE A 388 -29.62 -44.26 17.77
C PHE A 388 -28.96 -43.32 16.75
N GLU A 389 -29.66 -42.98 15.67
CA GLU A 389 -29.20 -42.00 14.69
C GLU A 389 -29.01 -40.60 15.31
N LEU A 390 -29.95 -40.18 16.16
CA LEU A 390 -29.86 -38.91 16.88
C LEU A 390 -28.63 -38.88 17.79
N ASP A 391 -28.41 -39.90 18.61
CA ASP A 391 -27.26 -40.00 19.51
C ASP A 391 -25.93 -39.98 18.73
N ALA A 392 -25.86 -40.69 17.61
CA ALA A 392 -24.70 -40.67 16.73
C ALA A 392 -24.45 -39.27 16.13
N LYS A 393 -25.50 -38.55 15.74
CA LYS A 393 -25.39 -37.17 15.22
C LYS A 393 -25.01 -36.17 16.31
N VAL A 394 -25.53 -36.31 17.52
CA VAL A 394 -25.17 -35.47 18.67
C VAL A 394 -23.67 -35.63 18.97
N LEU A 395 -23.19 -36.86 19.07
CA LEU A 395 -21.77 -37.14 19.34
C LEU A 395 -20.86 -36.62 18.21
N HIS A 396 -21.30 -36.70 16.95
CA HIS A 396 -20.56 -36.09 15.83
C HIS A 396 -20.53 -34.56 15.91
N CYS A 397 -21.64 -33.93 16.27
CA CYS A 397 -21.71 -32.48 16.46
C CYS A 397 -20.82 -32.00 17.62
N GLU A 398 -20.73 -32.77 18.71
CA GLU A 398 -19.83 -32.47 19.83
C GLU A 398 -18.36 -32.51 19.40
N LYS A 399 -17.93 -33.56 18.68
CA LYS A 399 -16.58 -33.64 18.11
C LYS A 399 -16.27 -32.48 17.16
N LEU A 400 -17.19 -32.12 16.27
CA LEU A 400 -16.99 -30.98 15.37
C LEU A 400 -16.87 -29.64 16.13
N LYS A 401 -17.60 -29.49 17.26
CA LYS A 401 -17.45 -28.31 18.11
C LYS A 401 -16.06 -28.28 18.75
N GLU A 402 -15.58 -29.40 19.29
CA GLU A 402 -14.24 -29.51 19.86
C GLU A 402 -13.14 -29.21 18.83
N GLU A 403 -13.25 -29.76 17.61
CA GLU A 403 -12.30 -29.49 16.52
C GLU A 403 -12.29 -28.01 16.12
N ARG A 404 -13.48 -27.39 16.02
CA ARG A 404 -13.61 -25.96 15.71
C ARG A 404 -13.02 -25.08 16.80
N ASP A 405 -13.26 -25.41 18.07
CA ASP A 405 -12.72 -24.65 19.20
C ASP A 405 -11.20 -24.81 19.32
N ALA A 406 -10.67 -26.02 19.10
CA ALA A 406 -9.24 -26.26 19.03
C ALA A 406 -8.57 -25.52 17.86
N LEU A 407 -9.23 -25.47 16.69
CA LEU A 407 -8.71 -24.73 15.53
C LEU A 407 -8.71 -23.22 15.79
N LYS A 408 -9.76 -22.70 16.44
CA LYS A 408 -9.85 -21.29 16.83
C LYS A 408 -8.72 -20.92 17.80
N GLN A 409 -8.47 -21.75 18.81
CA GLN A 409 -7.37 -21.53 19.75
C GLN A 409 -6.00 -21.52 19.03
N LYS A 410 -5.74 -22.50 18.16
CA LYS A 410 -4.49 -22.55 17.38
C LYS A 410 -4.32 -21.33 16.48
N PHE A 411 -5.41 -20.83 15.89
CA PHE A 411 -5.38 -19.62 15.08
C PHE A 411 -5.03 -18.39 15.92
N GLU A 412 -5.66 -18.20 17.09
CA GLU A 412 -5.36 -17.11 18.02
C GLU A 412 -3.91 -17.15 18.48
N GLU A 413 -3.39 -18.33 18.84
CA GLU A 413 -1.98 -18.54 19.19
C GLU A 413 -1.03 -18.21 18.02
N ALA A 414 -1.36 -18.61 16.80
CA ALA A 414 -0.55 -18.30 15.62
C ALA A 414 -0.51 -16.79 15.33
N VAL A 415 -1.65 -16.10 15.42
CA VAL A 415 -1.74 -14.65 15.23
C VAL A 415 -0.90 -13.91 16.28
N LEU A 416 -1.02 -14.27 17.55
CA LEU A 416 -0.22 -13.67 18.62
C LEU A 416 1.28 -13.90 18.41
N ASN A 417 1.69 -15.11 18.03
CA ASN A 417 3.09 -15.42 17.74
C ASN A 417 3.65 -14.60 16.57
N VAL A 418 2.89 -14.43 15.48
CA VAL A 418 3.28 -13.61 14.33
C VAL A 418 3.38 -12.14 14.75
N GLN A 419 2.42 -11.64 15.52
CA GLN A 419 2.42 -10.27 16.03
C GLN A 419 3.64 -10.01 16.92
N GLN A 420 3.94 -10.91 17.87
CA GLN A 420 5.12 -10.82 18.74
C GLN A 420 6.43 -10.84 17.96
N ARG A 421 6.57 -11.74 16.98
CA ARG A 421 7.77 -11.81 16.12
C ARG A 421 7.95 -10.53 15.31
N SER A 422 6.86 -10.01 14.73
CA SER A 422 6.87 -8.75 13.98
C SER A 422 7.26 -7.58 14.87
N SER A 423 6.65 -7.46 16.06
CA SER A 423 6.94 -6.37 17.00
C SER A 423 8.37 -6.42 17.50
N LEU A 424 8.90 -7.61 17.82
CA LEU A 424 10.30 -7.78 18.20
C LEU A 424 11.25 -7.39 17.05
N LYS A 425 10.94 -7.79 15.81
CA LYS A 425 11.73 -7.42 14.64
C LYS A 425 11.73 -5.91 14.42
N SER A 426 10.56 -5.26 14.50
CA SER A 426 10.46 -3.80 14.40
C SER A 426 11.24 -3.09 15.49
N ALA A 427 11.12 -3.53 16.75
CA ALA A 427 11.87 -2.94 17.86
C ALA A 427 13.39 -3.06 17.69
N VAL A 428 13.87 -4.19 17.16
CA VAL A 428 15.31 -4.37 16.85
C VAL A 428 15.75 -3.46 15.71
N LEU A 429 14.93 -3.31 14.66
CA LEU A 429 15.24 -2.42 13.55
C LEU A 429 15.25 -0.95 13.98
N GLU A 430 14.29 -0.51 14.79
CA GLU A 430 14.24 0.84 15.36
C GLU A 430 15.48 1.15 16.20
N ARG A 431 15.90 0.20 17.06
CA ARG A 431 17.15 0.36 17.84
C ARG A 431 18.37 0.46 16.94
N LYS A 432 18.43 -0.35 15.87
CA LYS A 432 19.54 -0.31 14.91
C LYS A 432 19.57 0.99 14.13
N LEU A 433 18.41 1.50 13.71
CA LEU A 433 18.28 2.80 13.05
C LEU A 433 18.74 3.93 13.99
N SER A 434 18.23 3.98 15.22
CA SER A 434 18.65 4.99 16.20
C SER A 434 20.14 4.95 16.51
N PHE A 435 20.75 3.75 16.55
CA PHE A 435 22.19 3.62 16.70
C PHE A 435 22.94 4.18 15.48
N LEU A 436 22.52 3.81 14.27
CA LEU A 436 23.14 4.29 13.03
C LEU A 436 22.98 5.81 12.86
N GLU A 437 21.83 6.37 13.20
CA GLU A 437 21.57 7.82 13.19
C GLU A 437 22.54 8.57 14.12
N LYS A 438 22.70 8.10 15.36
CA LYS A 438 23.69 8.66 16.30
C LYS A 438 25.10 8.56 15.78
N GLU A 439 25.46 7.43 15.17
CA GLU A 439 26.79 7.22 14.61
C GLU A 439 27.04 8.12 13.39
N THR A 440 26.02 8.38 12.57
CA THR A 440 26.10 9.33 11.45
C THR A 440 26.22 10.76 11.95
N GLU A 441 25.43 11.19 12.93
CA GLU A 441 25.52 12.52 13.54
C GLU A 441 26.92 12.77 14.13
N GLN A 442 27.48 11.79 14.83
CA GLN A 442 28.85 11.85 15.36
C GLN A 442 29.88 12.00 14.24
N ARG A 443 29.77 11.21 13.16
CA ARG A 443 30.67 11.29 12.01
C ARG A 443 30.54 12.61 11.27
N GLU A 444 29.33 13.13 11.09
CA GLU A 444 29.09 14.44 10.46
C GLU A 444 29.68 15.58 11.30
N SER A 445 29.53 15.51 12.63
CA SER A 445 30.17 16.47 13.54
C SER A 445 31.70 16.45 13.41
N LEU A 446 32.31 15.25 13.46
CA LEU A 446 33.76 15.09 13.29
C LEU A 446 34.24 15.55 11.91
N LEU A 447 33.50 15.22 10.85
CA LEU A 447 33.81 15.67 9.49
C LEU A 447 33.73 17.20 9.39
N GLY A 448 32.72 17.82 10.00
CA GLY A 448 32.58 19.27 10.09
C GLY A 448 33.75 19.95 10.79
N GLU A 449 34.28 19.35 11.87
CA GLU A 449 35.47 19.84 12.57
C GLU A 449 36.74 19.71 11.71
N VAL A 450 36.95 18.57 11.06
CA VAL A 450 38.12 18.32 10.21
C VAL A 450 38.15 19.22 8.97
N LEU A 451 36.99 19.44 8.34
CA LEU A 451 36.87 20.34 7.20
C LEU A 451 37.17 21.79 7.58
N LYS A 452 36.70 22.24 8.76
CA LYS A 452 37.05 23.56 9.32
C LYS A 452 38.54 23.69 9.61
N ALA A 453 39.18 22.67 10.18
CA ALA A 453 40.61 22.70 10.49
C ALA A 453 41.50 22.68 9.23
N SER A 454 41.01 22.10 8.13
CA SER A 454 41.79 21.87 6.91
C SER A 454 41.62 22.96 5.85
N ASN A 455 40.75 23.97 6.05
CA ASN A 455 40.44 25.03 5.07
C ASN A 455 40.03 24.50 3.67
N ILE A 456 39.41 23.32 3.62
CA ILE A 456 38.92 22.71 2.38
C ILE A 456 37.47 23.12 2.17
N GLU A 457 37.12 23.58 0.96
CA GLU A 457 35.75 23.93 0.60
C GLU A 457 34.84 22.68 0.63
N PRO A 458 33.85 22.60 1.56
CA PRO A 458 33.10 21.36 1.81
C PRO A 458 32.27 20.86 0.62
N THR A 459 31.74 21.78 -0.17
CA THR A 459 30.81 21.53 -1.28
C THR A 459 31.49 20.83 -2.46
N ALA A 460 32.68 21.28 -2.87
CA ALA A 460 33.40 20.70 -4.00
C ALA A 460 33.89 19.26 -3.71
N MET A 461 34.28 18.97 -2.46
CA MET A 461 34.70 17.63 -2.05
C MET A 461 33.51 16.67 -1.90
N SER A 462 32.37 17.12 -1.35
CA SER A 462 31.14 16.31 -1.25
C SER A 462 30.67 15.83 -2.61
N VAL A 463 30.58 16.73 -3.59
CA VAL A 463 30.12 16.39 -4.95
C VAL A 463 31.03 15.37 -5.62
N ARG A 464 32.35 15.47 -5.43
CA ARG A 464 33.31 14.50 -6.00
C ARG A 464 33.19 13.13 -5.34
N ILE A 465 33.01 13.09 -4.02
CA ILE A 465 32.83 11.85 -3.26
C ILE A 465 31.48 11.20 -3.61
N GLU A 466 30.39 11.97 -3.67
CA GLU A 466 29.07 11.50 -4.08
C GLU A 466 29.08 10.92 -5.49
N LYS A 467 29.74 11.59 -6.45
CA LYS A 467 29.87 11.08 -7.82
C LYS A 467 30.64 9.76 -7.86
N LEU A 468 31.74 9.64 -7.11
CA LEU A 468 32.50 8.39 -7.01
C LEU A 468 31.71 7.27 -6.32
N LEU A 469 30.98 7.58 -5.25
CA LEU A 469 30.12 6.63 -4.55
C LEU A 469 28.99 6.16 -5.45
N SER A 470 28.35 7.06 -6.20
CA SER A 470 27.31 6.73 -7.17
C SER A 470 27.84 5.77 -8.23
N GLN A 471 28.99 6.07 -8.85
CA GLN A 471 29.62 5.20 -9.84
C GLN A 471 29.98 3.82 -9.28
N LYS A 472 30.48 3.76 -8.03
CA LYS A 472 30.79 2.49 -7.37
C LYS A 472 29.52 1.70 -7.05
N ASN A 473 28.46 2.36 -6.58
CA ASN A 473 27.18 1.74 -6.27
C ASN A 473 26.48 1.19 -7.51
N GLU A 474 26.50 1.95 -8.61
CA GLU A 474 26.01 1.51 -9.93
C GLU A 474 26.78 0.26 -10.37
N LYS A 475 28.10 0.28 -10.30
CA LYS A 475 28.93 -0.89 -10.62
C LYS A 475 28.66 -2.10 -9.71
N ILE A 476 28.33 -1.86 -8.43
CA ILE A 476 27.92 -2.94 -7.50
C ILE A 476 26.57 -3.52 -7.92
N GLN A 477 25.62 -2.68 -8.33
CA GLN A 477 24.32 -3.14 -8.83
C GLN A 477 24.47 -3.93 -10.12
N ASP A 478 25.27 -3.44 -11.08
CA ASP A 478 25.58 -4.14 -12.33
C ASP A 478 26.19 -5.51 -12.05
N LEU A 479 27.19 -5.58 -11.18
CA LEU A 479 27.84 -6.85 -10.81
C LEU A 479 26.88 -7.80 -10.09
N ARG A 480 25.97 -7.28 -9.25
CA ARG A 480 24.93 -8.10 -8.59
C ARG A 480 23.93 -8.64 -9.62
N TYR A 481 23.53 -7.81 -10.57
CA TYR A 481 22.64 -8.20 -11.65
C TYR A 481 23.29 -9.25 -12.55
N GLU A 482 24.54 -9.03 -12.97
CA GLU A 482 25.32 -9.98 -13.75
C GLU A 482 25.48 -11.32 -13.01
N LEU A 483 25.81 -11.28 -11.71
CA LEU A 483 25.88 -12.48 -10.89
C LEU A 483 24.53 -13.21 -10.82
N ALA A 484 23.42 -12.49 -10.65
CA ALA A 484 22.09 -13.09 -10.64
C ALA A 484 21.73 -13.71 -12.01
N ARG A 485 22.05 -13.02 -13.10
CA ARG A 485 21.83 -13.48 -14.47
C ARG A 485 22.61 -14.76 -14.77
N VAL A 486 23.90 -14.79 -14.43
CA VAL A 486 24.75 -15.99 -14.59
C VAL A 486 24.29 -17.13 -13.69
N SER A 487 23.90 -16.83 -12.45
CA SER A 487 23.36 -17.83 -11.51
C SER A 487 22.09 -18.48 -12.05
N LYS A 488 21.18 -17.68 -12.62
CA LYS A 488 19.95 -18.16 -13.24
C LYS A 488 20.26 -19.01 -14.48
N ALA A 489 21.13 -18.53 -15.37
CA ALA A 489 21.53 -19.29 -16.54
C ALA A 489 22.18 -20.64 -16.18
N TYR A 490 22.96 -20.68 -15.09
CA TYR A 490 23.50 -21.91 -14.53
C TYR A 490 22.40 -22.85 -14.00
N ASP A 491 21.45 -22.33 -13.22
CA ASP A 491 20.33 -23.12 -12.68
C ASP A 491 19.43 -23.68 -13.80
N ASP A 492 19.10 -22.87 -14.82
CA ASP A 492 18.32 -23.27 -15.98
C ASP A 492 19.05 -24.37 -16.79
N LEU A 493 20.37 -24.22 -16.97
CA LEU A 493 21.22 -25.20 -17.66
C LEU A 493 21.32 -26.52 -16.87
N LEU A 494 21.44 -26.46 -15.54
CA LEU A 494 21.37 -27.65 -14.69
C LEU A 494 20.04 -28.38 -14.84
N GLU A 495 18.92 -27.65 -14.91
CA GLU A 495 17.59 -28.25 -15.09
C GLU A 495 17.44 -28.92 -16.45
N ILE A 496 17.99 -28.31 -17.51
CA ILE A 496 18.05 -28.91 -18.86
C ILE A 496 18.90 -30.18 -18.85
N TYR A 497 20.06 -30.17 -18.18
CA TYR A 497 20.91 -31.36 -18.08
C TYR A 497 20.24 -32.49 -17.30
N LYS A 498 19.63 -32.20 -16.15
CA LYS A 498 18.83 -33.18 -15.40
C LYS A 498 17.73 -33.79 -16.26
N SER A 499 16.99 -32.94 -16.97
CA SER A 499 15.93 -33.38 -17.89
C SER A 499 16.45 -34.27 -19.01
N LYS A 500 17.64 -33.99 -19.56
CA LYS A 500 18.28 -34.84 -20.56
C LYS A 500 18.79 -36.16 -19.98
N MET A 501 19.41 -36.15 -18.79
CA MET A 501 19.91 -37.36 -18.13
C MET A 501 18.76 -38.34 -17.81
N ILE A 502 17.63 -37.83 -17.32
CA ILE A 502 16.40 -38.62 -17.13
C ILE A 502 15.93 -39.23 -18.46
N LYS A 503 15.92 -38.46 -19.56
CA LYS A 503 15.52 -38.97 -20.88
C LYS A 503 16.44 -40.09 -21.41
N PHE A 504 17.70 -40.11 -21.02
CA PHE A 504 18.66 -41.17 -21.39
C PHE A 504 18.76 -42.29 -20.34
N GLY A 505 17.94 -42.27 -19.29
CA GLY A 505 17.92 -43.31 -18.24
C GLY A 505 19.12 -43.29 -17.29
N ILE A 506 19.85 -42.16 -17.22
CA ILE A 506 20.99 -41.99 -16.32
C ILE A 506 20.49 -41.51 -14.95
N PRO A 507 20.83 -42.20 -13.83
CA PRO A 507 20.43 -41.79 -12.48
C PRO A 507 20.95 -40.39 -12.11
N ILE A 508 20.10 -39.61 -11.44
CA ILE A 508 20.39 -38.20 -11.10
C ILE A 508 21.41 -38.10 -9.95
N GLU A 509 21.60 -39.17 -9.16
CA GLU A 509 22.51 -39.17 -8.01
C GLU A 509 23.99 -38.94 -8.38
N GLU A 510 24.42 -39.25 -9.61
CA GLU A 510 25.80 -39.08 -10.07
C GLU A 510 26.15 -37.63 -10.47
N PHE A 511 25.16 -36.74 -10.60
CA PHE A 511 25.37 -35.43 -11.22
C PHE A 511 26.09 -34.42 -10.31
N GLY A 512 26.06 -34.58 -8.98
CA GLY A 512 26.86 -33.83 -8.00
C GLY A 512 26.73 -32.29 -7.97
N MET A 513 26.01 -31.68 -8.92
CA MET A 513 25.88 -30.24 -9.10
C MET A 513 24.58 -29.74 -8.48
N MET A 514 24.71 -28.79 -7.57
CA MET A 514 23.59 -28.15 -6.86
C MET A 514 23.28 -26.78 -7.47
N PRO A 515 22.00 -26.39 -7.58
CA PRO A 515 21.60 -25.04 -7.93
C PRO A 515 22.32 -23.97 -7.08
N PHE A 516 22.68 -22.85 -7.70
CA PHE A 516 23.46 -21.79 -7.07
C PHE A 516 22.75 -21.18 -5.86
N HIS A 517 21.42 -21.10 -5.89
CA HIS A 517 20.59 -20.62 -4.77
C HIS A 517 20.70 -21.52 -3.52
N GLN A 518 20.85 -22.84 -3.68
CA GLN A 518 21.04 -23.78 -2.56
C GLN A 518 22.46 -23.70 -1.98
N ARG A 519 23.47 -23.37 -2.80
CA ARG A 519 24.86 -23.18 -2.37
C ARG A 519 25.04 -21.96 -1.44
N LYS A 520 24.27 -20.89 -1.66
CA LYS A 520 24.25 -19.72 -0.77
C LYS A 520 23.65 -20.03 0.61
N MET A 521 22.58 -20.83 0.66
CA MET A 521 21.96 -21.26 1.91
C MET A 521 22.87 -22.20 2.73
N ALA A 522 23.57 -23.12 2.07
CA ALA A 522 24.52 -24.01 2.75
C ALA A 522 25.71 -23.25 3.36
N SER A 523 26.23 -22.24 2.67
CA SER A 523 27.37 -21.43 3.15
C SER A 523 27.01 -20.40 4.22
N SER A 524 25.76 -19.92 4.30
CA SER A 524 25.30 -19.04 5.38
C SER A 524 25.07 -19.80 6.68
N VAL A 525 24.56 -21.04 6.63
CA VAL A 525 24.37 -21.89 7.81
C VAL A 525 25.73 -22.24 8.47
N SER A 526 26.77 -22.49 7.68
CA SER A 526 28.13 -22.76 8.18
C SER A 526 28.82 -21.54 8.82
N ARG A 527 28.36 -20.31 8.54
CA ARG A 527 28.90 -19.08 9.15
C ARG A 527 28.16 -18.63 10.41
N MET A 528 26.95 -19.13 10.65
CA MET A 528 26.21 -18.84 11.89
C MET A 528 26.49 -19.82 13.02
N SER A 529 27.21 -20.90 12.74
CA SER A 529 27.64 -21.93 13.71
C SER A 529 29.04 -21.68 14.31
N HIS A 530 29.62 -20.49 14.11
CA HIS A 530 30.89 -20.06 14.69
C HIS A 530 30.76 -18.78 15.49
#